data_AF-A0A176YDB2-F1
#
_entry.id   AF-A0A176YDB2-F1
#
_cell.length_a   1.000
_cell.length_b   1.000
_cell.length_c   1.000
_cell.angle_alpha   90.00
_cell.angle_beta   90.00
_cell.angle_gamma   90.00
#
_symmetry.space_group_name_H-M   'P 1'
#
loop_
_entity.id
_entity.type
_entity.pdbx_description
1 polymer ?
#
loop_
_entity_poly.entity_id
_entity_poly.type
_entity_poly.pdbx_seq_one_letter_code
_entity_poly.pdbx_strand_id
1 'polypeptide(L)'
;MAIHNRTLLLRRLSLQSLAMGTEHRLLSINTSNATVRANTADEQFRLPTLPDRITPLARAPEKLGYWCSQFSLHQIATTLMVDF
;
A
#
# COMPACT_ATOMS: atom_id res chain seq x y z
N MET A 1 -10.51 -19.29 -39.72
CA MET A 1 -11.73 -19.56 -38.92
C MET A 1 -11.48 -20.28 -37.58
N ALA A 2 -10.45 -21.12 -37.43
CA ALA A 2 -10.20 -21.83 -36.15
C ALA A 2 -9.84 -20.91 -34.97
N ILE A 3 -9.14 -19.79 -35.20
CA ILE A 3 -8.71 -18.86 -34.13
C ILE A 3 -9.91 -18.14 -33.52
N HIS A 4 -10.83 -17.61 -34.34
CA HIS A 4 -12.01 -16.88 -33.89
C HIS A 4 -12.86 -17.70 -32.91
N ASN A 5 -13.14 -18.97 -33.24
CA ASN A 5 -13.92 -19.85 -32.36
C ASN A 5 -13.19 -20.13 -31.03
N ARG A 6 -11.86 -20.30 -31.06
CA ARG A 6 -11.06 -20.47 -29.84
C ARG A 6 -11.07 -19.20 -28.98
N THR A 7 -10.98 -18.02 -29.60
CA THR A 7 -11.07 -16.73 -28.89
C THR A 7 -12.44 -16.55 -28.23
N LEU A 8 -13.54 -16.95 -28.89
CA LEU A 8 -14.88 -16.90 -28.31
C LEU A 8 -15.02 -17.82 -27.09
N LEU A 9 -14.45 -19.02 -27.14
CA LEU A 9 -14.42 -19.95 -26.00
C LEU A 9 -13.65 -19.38 -24.81
N LEU A 10 -12.55 -18.65 -25.07
CA LEU A 10 -11.74 -18.03 -24.02
C LEU A 10 -12.33 -16.74 -23.45
N ARG A 11 -13.30 -16.10 -24.13
CA ARG A 11 -13.87 -14.80 -23.72
C ARG A 11 -14.29 -14.78 -22.26
N ARG A 12 -14.98 -15.83 -21.80
CA ARG A 12 -15.45 -15.94 -20.41
C ARG A 12 -14.27 -15.97 -19.44
N LEU A 13 -13.27 -16.80 -19.73
CA LEU A 13 -12.07 -16.95 -18.91
C LEU A 13 -11.28 -15.64 -18.84
N SER A 14 -11.09 -14.95 -19.96
CA SER A 14 -10.39 -13.66 -20.01
C SER A 14 -11.08 -12.58 -19.18
N LEU A 15 -12.42 -12.54 -19.17
CA LEU A 15 -13.17 -11.61 -18.33
C LEU A 15 -13.07 -11.97 -16.85
N GLN A 16 -13.12 -13.26 -16.51
CA GLN A 16 -12.93 -13.71 -15.13
C GLN A 16 -11.52 -13.41 -14.61
N SER A 17 -10.48 -13.60 -15.43
CA SER A 17 -9.11 -13.27 -15.03
C SER A 17 -8.93 -11.76 -14.84
N LEU A 18 -9.58 -10.92 -15.65
CA LEU A 18 -9.58 -9.47 -15.46
C LEU A 18 -10.29 -9.08 -14.16
N ALA A 19 -11.46 -9.66 -13.88
CA ALA A 19 -12.21 -9.38 -12.65
C ALA A 19 -11.37 -9.72 -11.41
N MET A 20 -10.79 -10.92 -11.36
CA MET A 20 -9.90 -11.34 -10.26
C MET A 20 -8.68 -10.42 -10.13
N GLY A 21 -8.06 -10.04 -11.26
CA GLY A 21 -6.92 -9.13 -11.27
C GLY A 21 -7.24 -7.74 -10.74
N THR A 22 -8.44 -7.21 -11.04
CA THR A 22 -8.90 -5.93 -10.49
C THR A 22 -9.27 -6.00 -9.01
N GLU A 23 -9.94 -7.08 -8.59
CA GLU A 23 -10.34 -7.30 -7.20
C GLU A 23 -9.12 -7.36 -6.26
N HIS A 24 -8.07 -8.06 -6.70
CA HIS A 24 -6.82 -8.19 -5.96
C HIS A 24 -5.83 -7.04 -6.21
N ARG A 25 -6.25 -5.96 -6.90
CA ARG A 25 -5.42 -4.79 -7.24
C ARG A 25 -4.13 -5.14 -7.99
N LEU A 26 -4.09 -6.27 -8.69
CA LEU A 26 -2.98 -6.67 -9.56
C LEU A 26 -3.02 -5.95 -10.90
N LEU A 27 -4.21 -5.53 -11.35
CA LEU A 27 -4.44 -4.83 -12.60
C LEU A 27 -5.36 -3.63 -12.37
N SER A 28 -5.20 -2.59 -13.18
CA SER A 28 -6.10 -1.44 -13.25
C SER A 28 -6.68 -1.30 -14.65
N ILE A 29 -7.99 -1.05 -14.75
CA ILE A 29 -8.69 -0.84 -16.02
C ILE A 29 -9.02 0.64 -16.15
N ASN A 30 -8.56 1.26 -17.23
CA ASN A 30 -8.95 2.61 -17.61
C ASN A 30 -10.03 2.51 -18.70
N THR A 31 -11.27 2.83 -18.33
CA THR A 31 -12.43 2.75 -19.22
C THR A 31 -12.50 3.88 -20.24
N SER A 32 -11.89 5.05 -19.98
CA SER A 32 -11.88 6.16 -20.94
C SER A 32 -10.96 5.87 -22.13
N ASN A 33 -9.85 5.19 -21.88
CA ASN A 33 -8.83 4.91 -22.88
C ASN A 33 -8.87 3.46 -23.39
N ALA A 34 -9.78 2.64 -22.85
CA ALA A 34 -9.86 1.20 -23.09
C ALA A 34 -8.53 0.46 -22.88
N THR A 35 -7.76 0.87 -21.86
CA THR A 35 -6.46 0.27 -21.54
C THR A 35 -6.49 -0.51 -20.24
N VAL A 36 -5.66 -1.55 -20.16
CA VAL A 36 -5.42 -2.35 -18.96
C VAL A 36 -3.94 -2.27 -18.62
N ARG A 37 -3.62 -1.99 -17.35
CA ARG A 37 -2.24 -1.92 -16.86
C ARG A 37 -2.04 -2.89 -15.71
N ALA A 38 -0.88 -3.53 -15.66
CA ALA A 38 -0.47 -4.33 -14.52
C ALA A 38 0.11 -3.44 -13.42
N ASN A 39 -0.44 -3.56 -12.22
CA ASN A 39 0.06 -2.88 -11.04
C ASN A 39 1.27 -3.67 -10.53
N THR A 40 2.47 -3.25 -10.91
CA THR A 40 3.70 -3.81 -10.36
C THR A 40 3.90 -3.28 -8.93
N ALA A 41 4.51 -4.09 -8.06
CA ALA A 41 4.89 -3.66 -6.71
C ALA A 41 5.91 -2.49 -6.73
N ASP A 42 6.59 -2.32 -7.86
CA ASP A 42 7.67 -1.34 -8.08
C ASP A 42 7.17 -0.03 -8.70
N GLU A 43 5.92 0.02 -9.18
CA GLU A 43 5.30 1.28 -9.53
C GLU A 43 4.92 1.99 -8.26
N GLN A 44 5.92 2.68 -7.70
CA GLN A 44 5.80 3.71 -6.68
C GLN A 44 4.57 3.44 -5.82
N PHE A 45 4.74 2.57 -4.82
CA PHE A 45 4.07 2.81 -3.55
C PHE A 45 4.48 4.23 -3.20
N ARG A 46 3.76 5.23 -3.75
CA ARG A 46 3.96 6.63 -3.49
C ARG A 46 3.62 6.64 -2.03
N LEU A 47 4.66 6.60 -1.20
CA LEU A 47 4.51 6.87 0.21
C LEU A 47 3.62 8.11 0.22
N PRO A 48 2.44 8.03 0.84
CA PRO A 48 1.53 9.16 0.85
C PRO A 48 2.38 10.35 1.26
N THR A 49 2.44 11.37 0.39
CA THR A 49 3.29 12.53 0.63
C THR A 49 2.84 13.10 1.96
N LEU A 50 3.65 12.87 3.01
CA LEU A 50 3.32 13.33 4.34
C LEU A 50 3.13 14.84 4.24
N PRO A 51 1.98 15.40 4.67
CA PRO A 51 1.82 16.85 4.68
C PRO A 51 2.99 17.51 5.43
N ASP A 52 3.49 18.65 4.93
CA ASP A 52 4.66 19.33 5.51
C ASP A 52 4.53 19.62 7.01
N ARG A 53 3.29 19.66 7.52
CA ARG A 53 2.97 19.84 8.95
C ARG A 53 3.34 18.65 9.83
N ILE A 54 3.37 17.42 9.30
CA ILE A 54 3.70 16.20 10.07
C ILE A 54 5.14 15.72 9.83
N THR A 55 5.83 16.28 8.83
CA THR A 55 7.27 16.06 8.61
C THR A 55 8.15 16.34 9.84
N PRO A 56 7.91 17.37 10.67
CA PRO A 56 8.64 17.58 11.92
C PRO A 56 8.33 16.51 12.96
N LEU A 57 7.09 15.98 12.95
CA LEU A 57 6.63 14.95 13.87
C LEU A 57 7.31 13.60 13.57
N ALA A 58 7.69 13.34 12.32
CA ALA A 58 8.46 12.15 11.96
C ALA A 58 9.85 12.08 12.62
N ARG A 59 10.43 13.22 13.03
CA ARG A 59 11.70 13.31 13.77
C ARG A 59 11.52 13.32 15.29
N ALA A 60 10.29 13.46 15.78
CA ALA A 60 10.00 13.45 17.21
C ALA A 60 10.28 12.10 17.90
N PRO A 61 10.03 10.92 17.27
CA PRO A 61 10.34 9.62 17.85
C PRO A 61 11.82 9.43 18.17
N GLU A 62 12.72 9.93 17.33
CA GLU A 62 14.17 9.85 17.56
C GLU A 62 14.58 10.63 18.82
N LYS A 63 14.00 11.81 19.02
CA LYS A 63 14.24 12.62 20.24
C LYS A 63 13.69 11.95 21.48
N LEU A 64 12.48 11.38 21.39
CA LEU A 64 11.84 10.65 22.47
C LEU A 64 12.69 9.43 22.86
N GLY A 65 13.18 8.66 21.87
CA GLY A 65 14.09 7.56 22.09
C GLY A 65 15.40 7.97 22.77
N TYR A 66 16.01 9.09 22.33
CA TYR A 66 17.21 9.62 22.96
C TYR A 66 16.97 10.06 24.42
N TRP A 67 15.86 10.74 24.71
CA TRP A 67 15.51 11.12 26.08
C TRP A 67 15.24 9.90 26.96
N CYS A 68 14.44 8.96 26.46
CA CYS A 68 14.14 7.71 27.17
C CYS A 68 15.38 6.84 27.40
N SER A 69 16.40 6.89 26.54
CA SER A 69 17.64 6.13 26.76
C SER A 69 18.41 6.52 28.03
N GLN A 70 18.12 7.70 28.60
CA GLN A 70 18.78 8.20 29.82
C GLN A 70 18.08 7.75 31.10
N PHE A 71 16.90 7.13 31.01
CA PHE A 71 16.07 6.75 32.15
C PHE A 71 15.84 5.24 32.19
N SER A 72 15.57 4.71 33.38
CA SER A 72 15.18 3.31 33.52
C SER A 72 13.76 3.08 33.00
N LEU A 73 13.47 1.84 32.58
CA LEU A 73 12.16 1.47 32.02
C LEU A 73 11.01 1.76 33.00
N HIS A 74 11.24 1.59 34.30
CA HIS A 74 10.31 1.97 35.36
C HIS A 74 10.06 3.49 35.40
N GLN A 75 11.11 4.32 35.32
CA GLN A 75 10.96 5.78 35.35
C GLN A 75 10.18 6.28 34.12
N ILE A 76 10.42 5.69 32.96
CA ILE A 76 9.68 5.98 31.73
C ILE A 76 8.20 5.63 31.91
N ALA A 77 7.89 4.47 32.46
CA ALA A 77 6.52 4.01 32.71
C ALA A 77 5.74 4.97 33.64
N THR A 78 6.36 5.34 34.76
CA THR A 78 5.78 6.27 35.73
C THR A 78 5.57 7.66 35.12
N THR A 79 6.52 8.14 34.30
CA THR A 79 6.42 9.46 33.64
C THR A 79 5.34 9.48 32.55
N LEU A 80 5.16 8.37 31.82
CA LEU A 80 4.13 8.22 30.80
C LEU A 80 2.77 7.78 31.37
N MET A 81 2.69 7.55 32.69
CA MET A 81 1.50 7.02 33.37
C MET A 81 0.98 5.72 32.71
N VAL A 82 1.90 4.85 32.32
CA VAL A 82 1.60 3.54 31.76
C VAL A 82 1.80 2.50 32.86
N ASP A 83 0.75 1.78 33.20
CA ASP A 83 0.82 0.60 34.07
C ASP A 83 1.24 -0.63 33.25
N PHE A 84 2.08 -1.48 33.84
CA PHE A 84 2.52 -2.76 33.27
C PHE A 84 1.78 -3.94 33.92
#